data_AF-A0A0Q7A4S9-F1
#
_entry.id   AF-A0A0Q7A4S9-F1
#
_cell.length_a   1.000
_cell.length_b   1.000
_cell.length_c   1.000
_cell.angle_alpha   90.00
_cell.angle_beta   90.00
_cell.angle_gamma   90.00
#
_symmetry.space_group_name_H-M   'P 1'
#
loop_
_entity.id
_entity.type
_entity.pdbx_description
1 polymer ?
#
loop_
_entity_poly.entity_id
_entity_poly.type
_entity_poly.pdbx_seq_one_letter_code
_entity_poly.pdbx_strand_id
1 'polypeptide(L)' 'MKTFECGTLVPGCDWHTRAEEESEVVRRAVEHLRTTHGEDIIRPAMVENIKNRIRDRPQGQREEQQTAV' A
#
# COMPACT_ATOMS: atom_id res chain seq x y z
N MET A 1 2.78 -11.89 5.54
CA MET A 1 2.80 -10.41 5.67
C MET A 1 2.33 -9.82 4.36
N LYS A 2 1.39 -8.88 4.42
CA LYS A 2 0.81 -8.23 3.25
C LYS A 2 1.65 -7.01 2.86
N THR A 3 1.98 -6.87 1.58
CA THR A 3 2.74 -5.73 1.04
C THR A 3 2.00 -5.12 -0.15
N PHE A 4 2.02 -3.81 -0.25
CA PHE A 4 1.49 -3.05 -1.39
C PHE A 4 2.50 -2.00 -1.86
N GLU A 5 2.57 -1.83 -3.18
CA GLU A 5 3.47 -0.90 -3.84
C GLU A 5 2.65 0.01 -4.76
N CYS A 6 2.61 1.31 -4.46
CA CYS A 6 1.79 2.27 -5.19
C CYS A 6 2.22 2.39 -6.66
N GLY A 7 3.51 2.20 -6.96
CA GLY A 7 4.05 2.15 -8.32
C GLY A 7 3.38 1.12 -9.25
N THR A 8 2.74 0.09 -8.69
CA THR A 8 1.96 -0.91 -9.46
C THR A 8 0.55 -0.44 -9.84
N LEU A 9 0.11 0.66 -9.25
CA LEU A 9 -1.18 1.31 -9.51
C LEU A 9 -1.01 2.67 -10.19
N VAL A 10 -0.10 3.51 -9.68
CA VAL A 10 0.23 4.84 -10.20
C VAL A 10 1.69 4.84 -10.66
N PRO A 11 1.95 4.86 -11.98
CA PRO A 11 3.31 4.93 -12.51
C PRO A 11 4.07 6.14 -11.97
N GLY A 12 5.31 5.94 -11.52
CA GLY A 12 6.16 7.00 -10.97
C GLY A 12 5.99 7.28 -9.48
N CYS A 13 5.24 6.45 -8.74
CA CYS A 13 5.17 6.51 -7.29
C CYS A 13 6.00 5.40 -6.63
N ASP A 14 6.99 5.77 -5.83
CA ASP A 14 7.87 4.82 -5.11
C ASP A 14 7.33 4.41 -3.73
N TRP A 15 6.15 4.89 -3.35
CA TRP A 15 5.58 4.60 -2.03
C TRP A 15 5.17 3.13 -1.91
N HIS A 16 5.54 2.52 -0.79
CA HIS A 16 5.16 1.16 -0.44
C HIS A 16 4.75 1.05 1.03
N THR A 17 3.97 0.03 1.35
CA THR A 17 3.58 -0.27 2.74
C THR A 17 3.48 -1.77 2.97
N ARG A 18 3.66 -2.18 4.22
CA ARG A 18 3.54 -3.57 4.68
C ARG A 18 2.82 -3.64 6.02
N ALA A 19 1.96 -4.64 6.18
CA ALA A 19 1.28 -4.94 7.45
C ALA A 19 0.96 -6.43 7.56
N GLU A 20 0.54 -6.87 8.74
CA GLU A 20 0.08 -8.25 8.94
C GLU A 20 -1.29 -8.46 8.30
N GLU A 21 -2.18 -7.48 8.44
CA GLU A 21 -3.53 -7.52 7.93
C GLU A 21 -3.67 -6.77 6.60
N GLU A 22 -4.50 -7.32 5.71
CA GLU A 22 -4.82 -6.69 4.43
C GLU A 22 -5.58 -5.37 4.60
N SER A 23 -6.49 -5.32 5.57
CA SER A 23 -7.27 -4.12 5.93
C SER A 23 -6.37 -2.93 6.23
N GLU A 24 -5.27 -3.16 6.94
CA GLU A 24 -4.31 -2.12 7.32
C GLU A 24 -3.49 -1.64 6.11
N VAL A 25 -3.09 -2.56 5.23
CA VAL A 25 -2.44 -2.21 3.95
C VAL A 25 -3.37 -1.35 3.10
N VAL A 26 -4.64 -1.75 2.96
CA VAL A 26 -5.65 -1.02 2.20
C VAL A 26 -5.89 0.37 2.78
N ARG A 27 -6.04 0.48 4.11
CA ARG A 27 -6.24 1.77 4.79
C ARG A 27 -5.10 2.74 4.48
N ARG A 28 -3.84 2.31 4.63
CA ARG A 28 -2.66 3.15 4.37
C ARG A 28 -2.56 3.54 2.89
N ALA A 29 -2.84 2.61 1.98
CA ALA A 29 -2.85 2.89 0.54
C ALA A 29 -3.90 3.95 0.17
N VAL A 30 -5.11 3.85 0.72
CA VAL A 30 -6.17 4.84 0.49
C VAL A 30 -5.82 6.22 1.05
N GLU A 31 -5.23 6.27 2.26
CA GLU A 31 -4.76 7.52 2.85
C GLU A 31 -3.65 8.18 2.00
N HIS A 32 -2.73 7.38 1.48
CA HIS A 32 -1.70 7.85 0.56
C HIS A 32 -2.28 8.41 -0.74
N LEU A 33 -3.27 7.74 -1.35
CA LEU A 33 -3.95 8.26 -2.54
C LEU A 33 -4.62 9.61 -2.29
N ARG A 34 -5.27 9.79 -1.14
CA ARG A 34 -5.89 11.07 -0.76
C ARG A 34 -4.87 12.18 -0.57
N THR A 35 -3.79 11.89 0.14
CA THR A 35 -2.82 12.91 0.59
C THR A 35 -1.75 13.24 -0.45
N THR A 36 -1.27 12.24 -1.20
CA THR A 36 -0.16 12.38 -2.14
C THR A 36 -0.65 12.58 -3.57
N HIS A 37 -1.72 11.90 -3.96
CA HIS A 37 -2.27 11.99 -5.32
C HIS A 37 -3.45 12.96 -5.44
N GLY A 38 -3.94 13.50 -4.31
CA GLY A 38 -5.09 14.42 -4.29
C GLY A 38 -6.40 13.72 -4.63
N GLU A 39 -6.48 12.40 -4.43
CA GLU A 39 -7.63 11.60 -4.82
C GLU A 39 -8.78 11.80 -3.81
N ASP A 40 -9.65 12.76 -4.11
CA ASP A 40 -10.76 13.17 -3.21
C ASP A 40 -11.84 12.08 -3.07
N ILE A 41 -12.15 11.39 -4.18
CA ILE A 41 -13.20 10.36 -4.24
C ILE A 41 -12.60 8.98 -4.48
N ILE A 42 -12.52 8.19 -3.41
CA ILE A 42 -12.06 6.80 -3.46
C ILE A 42 -13.24 5.88 -3.79
N ARG A 43 -13.29 5.43 -5.04
CA ARG A 43 -14.35 4.53 -5.52
C ARG A 43 -14.13 3.10 -5.00
N PRO A 44 -15.18 2.28 -4.79
CA PRO A 44 -15.03 0.88 -4.40
C PRO A 44 -14.11 0.09 -5.35
N ALA A 45 -14.21 0.35 -6.66
CA ALA A 45 -13.34 -0.28 -7.65
C ALA A 45 -11.85 0.03 -7.44
N MET A 46 -11.51 1.20 -6.89
CA MET A 46 -10.12 1.56 -6.55
C MET A 46 -9.61 0.72 -5.37
N VAL A 47 -10.46 0.52 -4.36
CA VAL A 47 -10.15 -0.34 -3.21
C VAL A 47 -9.93 -1.79 -3.67
N GLU A 48 -10.78 -2.32 -4.55
CA GLU A 48 -10.60 -3.65 -5.12
C GLU A 48 -9.31 -3.75 -5.95
N ASN A 49 -8.97 -2.69 -6.70
CA ASN A 49 -7.71 -2.62 -7.43
C ASN A 49 -6.49 -2.63 -6.52
N ILE A 50 -6.56 -1.97 -5.35
CA ILE A 50 -5.51 -2.01 -4.33
C ILE A 50 -5.39 -3.43 -3.80
N LYS A 51 -6.49 -4.06 -3.37
CA LYS A 51 -6.50 -5.44 -2.83
C LYS A 51 -5.89 -6.44 -3.80
N ASN A 52 -6.25 -6.38 -5.09
CA ASN A 52 -5.71 -7.27 -6.12
C ASN A 52 -4.19 -7.13 -6.33
N ARG A 53 -3.60 -6.03 -5.89
CA ARG A 53 -2.16 -5.74 -5.97
C ARG A 53 -1.41 -6.06 -4.68
N ILE A 54 -2.11 -6.37 -3.59
CA ILE A 54 -1.49 -6.77 -2.33
C ILE A 54 -0.85 -8.15 -2.51
N ARG A 55 0.42 -8.25 -2.15
CA ARG A 55 1.20 -9.50 -2.20
C ARG A 55 1.39 -10.08 -0.82
N ASP A 56 1.22 -11.39 -0.72
CA ASP A 56 1.60 -12.13 0.49
C ASP A 56 3.09 -12.47 0.42
N ARG A 57 3.88 -11.93 1.35
CA ARG A 57 5.23 -12.39 1.59
C ARG A 57 5.27 -13.36 2.76
N PRO A 58 5.96 -14.50 2.64
CA PRO A 58 6.18 -15.40 3.77
C PRO A 58 6.86 -14.62 4.90
N GLN A 59 6.34 -14.76 6.12
CA GLN A 59 6.86 -14.14 7.33
C GLN A 59 8.23 -14.74 7.66
N GLY A 60 9.30 -14.20 7.05
CA GLY A 60 10.65 -14.74 7.20
C GLY A 60 11.77 -13.87 6.62
N GLN A 61 11.51 -12.61 6.27
CA GLN A 61 12.54 -11.67 5.81
C GLN A 61 12.61 -10.50 6.79
N ARG A 62 13.70 -10.47 7.57
CA ARG A 62 13.95 -9.54 8.68
C ARG A 62 13.80 -8.08 8.27
N GLU A 63 13.33 -7.31 9.25
CA GLU A 63 13.31 -5.87 9.33
C GLU A 63 14.66 -5.23 8.98
N GLU A 64 14.67 -4.41 7.94
CA GLU A 64 15.47 -3.19 7.85
C GLU A 64 14.54 -2.13 7.23
N GLN A 65 14.71 -0.86 7.61
CA GLN A 65 13.91 0.31 7.21
C GLN A 65 12.69 0.62 8.10
N GLN A 66 12.95 0.89 9.38
CA GLN A 66 12.15 1.82 10.17
C GLN A 66 13.10 2.65 11.06
N THR A 67 14.05 3.36 10.46
CA THR A 67 14.82 4.45 11.11
C THR A 67 15.43 5.35 10.04
N ALA A 68 14.96 6.59 9.96
CA ALA A 68 15.65 7.81 9.48
C ALA A 68 14.54 8.89 9.41
N VAL A 69 14.55 10.03 10.09
CA VAL A 69 15.49 10.74 10.96
C VAL A 69 14.64 11.59 11.91
#